data_AF-A0AAW0M198-F1
#
_entry.id   AF-A0AAW0M198-F1
#
_cell.length_a   1.000
_cell.length_b   1.000
_cell.length_c   1.000
_cell.angle_alpha   90.00
_cell.angle_beta   90.00
_cell.angle_gamma   90.00
#
_symmetry.space_group_name_H-M   'P 1'
#
loop_
_entity.id
_entity.type
_entity.pdbx_description
1 polymer ?
#
loop_
_entity_poly.entity_id
_entity_poly.type
_entity_poly.pdbx_seq_one_letter_code
_entity_poly.pdbx_strand_id
1 'polypeptide(L)'
;METFPSLSSPPPYASHSHTRHWGKDVSAGNKNQGFTHVLESTFESMEGVAEYIAHPAHVDTQRCSCLVKYLVTDYKPTTVHFGLEG
;
A
#
# COMPACT_ATOMS: atom_id res chain seq x y z
N MET A 1 -20.51 5.03 1.69
CA MET A 1 -19.61 4.07 1.02
C MET A 1 -18.43 4.93 0.66
N GLU A 2 -17.48 5.02 1.59
CA GLU A 2 -16.38 5.98 1.50
C GLU A 2 -15.37 5.43 0.49
N THR A 3 -15.58 5.78 -0.78
CA THR A 3 -14.56 5.57 -1.79
C THR A 3 -13.37 6.44 -1.40
N PHE A 4 -12.15 5.91 -1.45
CA PHE A 4 -10.90 6.68 -1.42
C PHE A 4 -10.45 6.97 -2.87
N PRO A 5 -11.16 7.80 -3.66
CA PRO A 5 -10.89 7.94 -5.09
C PRO A 5 -9.53 8.60 -5.38
N SER A 6 -8.99 9.37 -4.44
CA SER A 6 -7.69 10.04 -4.63
C SER A 6 -6.49 9.10 -4.52
N LEU A 7 -6.68 7.86 -4.08
CA LEU A 7 -5.62 6.86 -4.01
C LEU A 7 -5.72 5.87 -5.17
N SER A 8 -6.88 5.67 -5.81
CA SER A 8 -7.05 4.62 -6.82
C SER A 8 -6.36 4.90 -8.15
N SER A 9 -6.06 6.16 -8.47
CA SER A 9 -5.41 6.52 -9.72
C SER A 9 -4.00 7.01 -9.45
N PRO A 10 -2.97 6.34 -10.00
CA PRO A 10 -1.63 6.89 -9.96
C PRO A 10 -1.59 8.20 -10.73
N PRO A 11 -0.82 9.18 -10.27
CA PRO A 11 -0.61 10.35 -11.08
C PRO A 11 0.23 9.98 -12.32
N PRO A 12 -0.02 10.65 -13.47
CA PRO A 12 0.40 10.19 -14.81
C PRO A 12 1.92 10.15 -15.07
N TYR A 13 2.76 10.54 -14.11
CA TYR A 13 4.22 10.57 -14.25
C TYR A 13 4.92 9.34 -13.61
N ALA A 14 4.22 8.48 -12.88
CA ALA A 14 4.77 7.23 -12.38
C ALA A 14 4.99 6.26 -13.56
N SER A 15 6.17 6.36 -14.17
CA SER A 15 6.50 5.84 -15.51
C SER A 15 6.70 4.32 -15.59
N HIS A 16 6.31 3.56 -14.57
CA HIS A 16 6.64 2.14 -14.43
C HIS A 16 5.41 1.36 -13.95
N SER A 17 5.27 0.11 -14.36
CA SER A 17 4.08 -0.70 -14.10
C SER A 17 3.86 -0.86 -12.59
N HIS A 18 2.75 -0.33 -12.09
CA HIS A 18 2.40 -0.44 -10.68
C HIS A 18 0.95 -0.90 -10.56
N THR A 19 0.72 -1.89 -9.71
CA THR A 19 -0.61 -2.37 -9.37
C THR A 19 -0.99 -1.79 -8.01
N ARG A 20 -2.27 -1.45 -7.85
CA ARG A 20 -2.81 -0.97 -6.58
C ARG A 20 -3.99 -1.82 -6.17
N HIS A 21 -3.93 -2.29 -4.93
CA HIS A 21 -5.00 -3.05 -4.30
C HIS A 21 -5.39 -2.40 -2.98
N TRP A 22 -6.64 -2.59 -2.58
CA TRP A 22 -7.11 -2.21 -1.26
C TRP A 22 -8.08 -3.25 -0.74
N GLY A 23 -8.14 -3.38 0.57
CA GLY A 23 -9.03 -4.32 1.24
C GLY A 23 -9.47 -3.79 2.59
N LYS A 24 -10.68 -4.17 2.99
CA LYS A 24 -11.15 -3.98 4.37
C LYS A 24 -10.75 -5.20 5.19
N ASP A 25 -10.37 -4.99 6.45
CA ASP A 25 -10.14 -6.10 7.37
C ASP A 25 -11.43 -6.92 7.55
N VAL A 26 -11.30 -8.22 7.35
CA VAL A 26 -12.36 -9.23 7.54
C VAL A 26 -11.93 -10.30 8.56
N SER A 27 -10.87 -10.05 9.32
CA SER A 27 -10.34 -11.00 10.30
C SER A 27 -11.32 -11.23 11.47
N ALA A 28 -11.54 -12.50 11.81
CA ALA A 28 -12.39 -12.87 12.95
C ALA A 28 -11.66 -12.76 14.31
N GLY A 29 -10.33 -12.75 14.30
CA GLY A 29 -9.50 -12.92 15.50
C GLY A 29 -9.30 -11.66 16.36
N ASN A 30 -9.90 -10.52 16.00
CA ASN A 30 -9.73 -9.23 16.68
C ASN A 30 -8.26 -8.84 16.95
N LYS A 31 -7.34 -9.24 16.06
CA LYS A 31 -5.90 -8.93 16.15
C LYS A 31 -5.49 -7.73 15.30
N ASN A 32 -6.45 -7.01 14.73
CA ASN A 32 -6.22 -5.90 13.83
C ASN A 32 -5.74 -4.61 14.53
N GLN A 33 -5.71 -4.57 15.88
CA GLN A 33 -5.26 -3.42 16.67
C GLN A 33 -5.90 -2.08 16.27
N GLY A 34 -7.17 -2.12 15.83
CA GLY A 34 -7.90 -0.95 15.37
C GLY A 34 -7.60 -0.51 13.93
N PHE A 35 -6.74 -1.21 13.20
CA PHE A 35 -6.60 -1.03 11.75
C PHE A 35 -7.79 -1.65 11.03
N THR A 36 -8.33 -0.95 10.03
CA THR A 36 -9.59 -1.34 9.37
C THR A 36 -9.44 -1.61 7.89
N HIS A 37 -8.38 -1.11 7.26
CA HIS A 37 -8.14 -1.22 5.84
C HIS A 37 -6.66 -1.45 5.58
N VAL A 38 -6.35 -2.13 4.48
CA VAL A 38 -5.01 -2.26 3.90
C VAL A 38 -5.04 -1.65 2.51
N LEU A 39 -3.97 -0.95 2.19
CA LEU A 39 -3.66 -0.48 0.86
C LEU A 39 -2.31 -1.09 0.46
N GLU A 40 -2.29 -1.77 -0.68
CA GLU A 40 -1.08 -2.37 -1.24
C GLU A 40 -0.78 -1.67 -2.57
N SER A 41 0.49 -1.33 -2.78
CA SER A 41 0.96 -0.74 -4.03
C SER A 41 2.27 -1.42 -4.41
N THR A 42 2.31 -2.00 -5.60
CA THR A 42 3.49 -2.70 -6.11
C THR A 42 4.32 -1.71 -6.92
N PHE A 43 5.61 -1.65 -6.61
CA PHE A 43 6.58 -0.82 -7.34
C PHE A 43 7.68 -1.73 -7.91
N GLU A 44 8.19 -1.38 -9.09
CA GLU A 44 9.32 -2.09 -9.71
C GLU A 44 10.63 -1.88 -8.93
N SER A 45 10.77 -0.75 -8.24
CA SER A 45 11.99 -0.38 -7.51
C SER A 45 11.70 0.50 -6.29
N MET A 46 12.68 0.59 -5.39
CA MET A 46 12.64 1.51 -4.24
C MET A 46 12.79 2.98 -4.66
N GLU A 47 13.40 3.26 -5.81
CA GLU A 47 13.43 4.62 -6.39
C GLU A 47 12.01 5.07 -6.76
N GLY A 48 11.21 4.17 -7.35
CA GLY A 48 9.79 4.43 -7.63
C GLY A 48 8.97 4.69 -6.37
N VAL A 49 9.28 4.00 -5.26
CA VAL A 49 8.68 4.29 -3.94
C VAL A 49 9.05 5.70 -3.48
N ALA A 50 10.32 6.09 -3.58
CA ALA A 50 10.79 7.42 -3.17
C ALA A 50 10.15 8.55 -3.99
N GLU A 51 10.07 8.38 -5.32
CA GLU A 51 9.38 9.33 -6.22
C GLU A 51 7.89 9.45 -5.89
N TYR A 52 7.23 8.33 -5.58
CA TYR A 52 5.82 8.33 -5.17
C TYR A 52 5.61 9.08 -3.86
N ILE A 53 6.45 8.83 -2.85
CA ILE A 53 6.35 9.47 -1.53
C ILE A 53 6.59 10.99 -1.64
N ALA A 54 7.59 11.41 -2.42
CA ALA A 54 7.93 12.82 -2.66
C ALA A 54 6.91 13.55 -3.55
N HIS A 55 5.99 12.80 -4.17
CA HIS A 55 4.86 13.25 -4.96
C HIS A 55 4.08 14.44 -4.35
N PRO A 56 4.05 15.71 -4.85
CA PRO A 56 3.16 16.73 -4.29
C PRO A 56 1.70 16.27 -4.11
N ALA A 57 1.13 15.54 -5.07
CA ALA A 57 -0.22 14.98 -4.91
C ALA A 57 -0.32 13.93 -3.79
N HIS A 58 0.73 13.13 -3.57
CA HIS A 58 0.76 12.16 -2.47
C HIS A 58 0.90 12.89 -1.11
N VAL A 59 1.77 13.90 -1.03
CA VAL A 59 1.94 14.76 0.14
C VAL A 59 0.64 15.48 0.50
N ASP A 60 -0.09 16.00 -0.49
CA ASP A 60 -1.40 16.62 -0.28
C ASP A 60 -2.45 15.63 0.23
N THR A 61 -2.46 14.39 -0.27
CA THR A 61 -3.37 13.34 0.24
C THR A 61 -3.04 12.88 1.67
N GLN A 62 -1.77 12.88 2.08
CA GLN A 62 -1.39 12.56 3.46
C GLN A 62 -1.95 13.55 4.49
N ARG A 63 -2.38 14.73 4.04
CA ARG A 63 -3.01 15.73 4.91
C ARG A 63 -4.49 15.44 5.19
N CYS A 64 -5.04 14.32 4.70
CA CYS A 64 -6.41 13.93 5.01
C CYS A 64 -6.58 13.63 6.50
N SER A 65 -7.44 14.39 7.18
CA SER A 65 -7.83 14.15 8.58
C SER A 65 -8.65 12.87 8.78
N CYS A 66 -8.91 12.11 7.70
CA CYS A 66 -9.68 10.88 7.72
C CYS A 66 -8.90 9.67 8.29
N LEU A 67 -7.57 9.77 8.42
CA LEU A 67 -6.72 8.71 8.97
C LEU A 67 -6.37 9.01 10.43
N VAL A 68 -6.92 8.21 11.35
CA VAL A 68 -6.63 8.30 12.80
C VAL A 68 -5.36 7.55 13.17
N LYS A 69 -5.04 6.46 12.45
CA LYS A 69 -3.88 5.60 12.67
C LYS A 69 -3.45 4.98 11.34
N TYR A 70 -2.16 4.95 11.05
CA TYR A 70 -1.61 4.30 9.86
C TYR A 70 -0.29 3.58 10.17
N LEU A 71 0.00 2.54 9.39
CA LEU A 71 1.24 1.77 9.41
C LEU A 71 1.65 1.56 7.95
N VAL A 72 2.91 1.85 7.65
CA VAL A 72 3.49 1.66 6.31
C VAL A 72 4.66 0.69 6.43
N THR A 73 4.68 -0.30 5.54
CA THR A 73 5.75 -1.29 5.46
C THR A 73 6.14 -1.47 4.00
N ASP A 74 7.40 -1.18 3.69
CA ASP A 74 8.00 -1.54 2.41
C ASP A 74 8.62 -2.93 2.53
N TYR A 75 8.33 -3.81 1.59
CA TYR A 75 8.89 -5.17 1.59
C TYR A 75 9.12 -5.69 0.18
N LYS A 76 10.09 -6.59 0.04
CA LYS A 76 10.30 -7.37 -1.18
C LYS A 76 9.72 -8.78 -0.97
N PRO A 77 8.69 -9.20 -1.73
CA PRO A 77 8.15 -10.54 -1.63
C PRO A 77 9.25 -11.58 -1.85
N THR A 78 9.44 -12.47 -0.89
CA THR A 78 10.46 -13.53 -0.95
C THR A 78 9.78 -14.87 -0.70
N THR A 79 9.82 -15.75 -1.69
CA THR A 79 9.28 -17.11 -1.57
C THR A 79 10.33 -18.04 -0.99
N VAL A 80 9.98 -18.76 0.08
CA VAL A 80 10.84 -19.80 0.67
C VAL A 80 10.52 -21.14 0.02
N HIS A 81 11.51 -21.78 -0.59
CA HIS A 81 11.39 -23.14 -1.13
C HIS A 81 11.95 -24.13 -0.11
N PHE A 82 11.13 -25.10 0.30
CA PHE A 82 11.58 -26.22 1.12
C PHE A 82 12.01 -27.36 0.19
N GLY A 83 13.28 -27.77 0.25
CA GLY A 83 13.76 -28.94 -0.46
C GLY A 83 13.16 -30.20 0.14
N LEU A 84 12.43 -30.98 -0.66
CA LEU A 84 12.16 -32.37 -0.33
C LEU A 84 13.39 -33.16 -0.74
N GLU A 85 14.41 -33.21 0.12
CA GLU A 85 15.46 -34.22 -0.01
C GLU A 85 14.88 -35.56 0.45
N GLY A 86 14.76 -36.49 -0.49
CA GLY A 86 14.39 -37.89 -0.29
C GLY A 86 15.21 -38.78 -1.20
#